data_AF-A0A6P0IR93-F1
#
_entry.id   AF-A0A6P0IR93-F1
#
_cell.length_a   1.000
_cell.length_b   1.000
_cell.length_c   1.000
_cell.angle_alpha   90.00
_cell.angle_beta   90.00
_cell.angle_gamma   90.00
#
_symmetry.space_group_name_H-M   'P 1'
#
loop_
_entity.id
_entity.type
_entity.pdbx_description
1 polymer ?
#
loop_
_entity_poly.entity_id
_entity_poly.type
_entity_poly.pdbx_seq_one_letter_code
_entity_poly.pdbx_strand_id
1 'polypeptide(L)'
;MLKPLTKDELDGEAEAWMFLLKTKVKELSDAEIAVKRKNRELQQTKEAVDALEDAKDALEEATDTKEKIETKGSAKDRIKALKAAEDAQEALEKAQESVEEAVKEEEKTKQDKTLQGAIDKAVEGTETEKDKAKTSNEEVAKVQDKIGTISNKIVTDEQEQKKTGQGIDQAKQDLEEAVEAKTEVKKQVLVNMTTLREQRTALSDRFEVVLEELETKGGDVELYDKYIDAISGIKVDVTDTEGTWITIVGWLQSKEGGLRWANNIGKFLGIVAGFSILSLILGTVLEKSLWMFPNMSAMLRQFVVRITRQGLFLVGLLLGITALEVSIGPLMAMIGAAGFVVAFAFQNTLGNFANGLMILLYKPFDVGDMIEVAGVKGTVKDVNLVCTTIKTYENKIIIVPNNSIWGNVIENETSSPVRAMFLTVRISYSNSITQAIQVLKDIANSHPLVLEDPAPWIDTGELAEYAVNIWFMAYTKKEDYWTAYCDISRIIKERFEEEGIVIPLPQQEIYISEVMAQQDLPRAGSHGQIANPKPHSSFPNGKTA
;
A
#
# COMPACT_ATOMS: atom_id res chain seq x y z
N MET A 1 -22.83 -13.82 -27.53
CA MET A 1 -21.87 -12.94 -26.83
C MET A 1 -22.04 -11.56 -27.43
N LEU A 2 -22.44 -10.57 -26.63
CA LEU A 2 -22.50 -9.19 -27.07
C LEU A 2 -21.09 -8.73 -27.42
N LYS A 3 -20.91 -8.04 -28.56
CA LYS A 3 -19.61 -7.41 -28.85
C LYS A 3 -19.39 -6.32 -27.80
N PRO A 4 -18.18 -6.21 -27.22
CA PRO A 4 -17.85 -5.10 -26.33
C PRO A 4 -17.99 -3.78 -27.09
N LEU A 5 -18.58 -2.77 -26.45
CA LEU A 5 -18.80 -1.43 -27.02
C LEU A 5 -17.45 -0.83 -27.43
N THR A 6 -17.45 -0.09 -28.54
CA THR A 6 -16.30 0.70 -28.98
C THR A 6 -16.12 1.94 -28.10
N LYS A 7 -14.97 2.62 -28.20
CA LYS A 7 -14.70 3.86 -27.46
C LYS A 7 -15.75 4.93 -27.79
N ASP A 8 -16.03 5.16 -29.07
CA ASP A 8 -17.00 6.17 -29.52
C ASP A 8 -18.43 5.86 -29.03
N GLU A 9 -18.80 4.58 -28.96
CA GLU A 9 -20.08 4.17 -28.39
C GLU A 9 -20.14 4.39 -26.87
N LEU A 10 -19.04 4.17 -26.15
CA LEU A 10 -18.94 4.44 -24.71
C LEU A 10 -18.94 5.95 -24.40
N ASP A 11 -18.34 6.78 -25.25
CA ASP A 11 -18.44 8.25 -25.11
C ASP A 11 -19.91 8.71 -25.21
N GLY A 12 -20.65 8.18 -26.19
CA GLY A 12 -22.09 8.46 -26.33
C GLY A 12 -22.93 7.92 -25.16
N GLU A 13 -22.60 6.73 -24.65
CA GLU A 13 -23.24 6.15 -23.47
C GLU A 13 -22.96 7.02 -22.22
N ALA A 14 -21.72 7.48 -22.03
CA ALA A 14 -21.33 8.33 -20.91
C ALA A 14 -22.06 9.68 -20.91
N GLU A 15 -22.24 10.31 -22.07
CA GLU A 15 -23.06 11.53 -22.20
C GLU A 15 -24.52 11.30 -21.79
N ALA A 16 -25.09 10.15 -22.19
CA ALA A 16 -26.45 9.78 -21.85
C ALA A 16 -26.63 9.54 -20.34
N TRP A 17 -25.69 8.81 -19.71
CA TRP A 17 -25.69 8.62 -18.25
C TRP A 17 -25.52 9.93 -17.50
N MET A 18 -24.63 10.80 -17.94
CA MET A 18 -24.43 12.13 -17.38
C MET A 18 -25.71 12.99 -17.48
N PHE A 19 -26.44 12.91 -18.59
CA PHE A 19 -27.72 13.60 -18.75
C PHE A 19 -28.78 13.08 -17.76
N LEU A 20 -28.90 11.76 -17.61
CA LEU A 20 -29.82 11.17 -16.64
C LEU A 20 -29.45 11.56 -15.21
N LEU A 21 -28.15 11.58 -14.88
CA LEU A 21 -27.65 11.94 -13.56
C LEU A 21 -27.91 13.41 -13.25
N LYS A 22 -27.62 14.32 -14.18
CA LYS A 22 -27.96 15.75 -14.07
C LYS A 22 -29.45 15.97 -13.87
N THR A 23 -30.29 15.22 -14.59
CA THR A 23 -31.75 15.28 -14.45
C THR A 23 -32.17 14.88 -13.04
N LYS A 24 -31.64 13.78 -12.50
CA LYS A 24 -31.95 13.36 -11.12
C LYS A 24 -31.41 14.29 -10.04
N VAL A 25 -30.21 14.85 -10.23
CA VAL A 25 -29.65 15.87 -9.33
C VAL A 25 -30.54 17.11 -9.30
N LYS A 26 -31.08 17.54 -10.45
CA LYS A 26 -32.03 18.66 -10.51
C LYS A 26 -33.31 18.35 -9.74
N GLU A 27 -33.91 17.18 -9.94
CA GLU A 27 -35.12 16.79 -9.19
C GLU A 27 -34.89 16.74 -7.68
N LEU A 28 -33.70 16.26 -7.25
CA LEU A 28 -33.33 16.26 -5.84
C LEU A 28 -33.14 17.68 -5.29
N SER A 29 -32.52 18.58 -6.05
CA SER A 29 -32.37 19.99 -5.68
C SER A 29 -33.73 20.68 -5.56
N ASP A 30 -34.66 20.41 -6.49
CA ASP A 30 -36.01 20.98 -6.44
C ASP A 30 -36.77 20.48 -5.20
N ALA A 31 -36.62 19.20 -4.84
CA ALA A 31 -37.17 18.64 -3.60
C ALA A 31 -36.53 19.26 -2.33
N GLU A 32 -35.21 19.49 -2.31
CA GLU A 32 -34.53 20.16 -1.18
C GLU A 32 -35.04 21.60 -0.97
N ILE A 33 -35.23 22.35 -2.06
CA ILE A 33 -35.79 23.70 -2.00
C ILE A 33 -37.25 23.64 -1.51
N ALA A 34 -38.04 22.66 -1.97
CA ALA A 34 -39.42 22.47 -1.51
C ALA A 34 -39.51 22.19 0.00
N VAL A 35 -38.62 21.36 0.56
CA VAL A 35 -38.55 21.13 2.01
C VAL A 35 -38.22 22.42 2.76
N LYS A 36 -37.22 23.19 2.30
CA LYS A 36 -36.87 24.48 2.93
C LYS A 36 -38.02 25.46 2.91
N ARG A 37 -38.76 25.52 1.79
CA ARG A 37 -39.94 26.37 1.67
C ARG A 37 -41.05 25.94 2.63
N LYS A 38 -41.35 24.64 2.69
CA LYS A 38 -42.35 24.07 3.61
C LYS A 38 -41.98 24.29 5.07
N ASN A 39 -40.69 24.25 5.43
CA ASN A 39 -40.23 24.60 6.76
C ASN A 39 -40.55 26.05 7.12
N ARG A 40 -40.30 26.98 6.20
CA ARG A 40 -40.63 28.40 6.40
C ARG A 40 -42.14 28.63 6.53
N GLU A 41 -42.95 27.98 5.69
CA GLU A 41 -44.41 28.04 5.79
C GLU A 41 -44.91 27.51 7.14
N LEU A 42 -44.39 26.35 7.58
CA LEU A 42 -44.72 25.76 8.88
C LEU A 42 -44.36 26.70 10.03
N GLN A 43 -43.18 27.32 9.98
CA GLN A 43 -42.76 28.28 11.00
C GLN A 43 -43.72 29.47 11.08
N GLN A 44 -44.03 30.10 9.95
CA GLN A 44 -44.90 31.28 9.91
C GLN A 44 -46.35 30.96 10.29
N THR A 45 -46.82 29.76 9.94
CA THR A 45 -48.16 29.29 10.35
C THR A 45 -48.22 29.04 11.86
N LYS A 46 -47.15 28.49 12.45
CA LYS A 46 -47.06 28.31 13.92
C LYS A 46 -46.98 29.65 14.65
N GLU A 47 -46.17 30.59 14.16
CA GLU A 47 -46.10 31.96 14.70
C GLU A 47 -47.47 32.67 14.65
N ALA A 48 -48.27 32.40 13.61
CA ALA A 48 -49.65 32.89 13.53
C ALA A 48 -50.61 32.21 14.53
N VAL A 49 -50.46 30.91 14.77
CA VAL A 49 -51.23 30.18 15.81
C VAL A 49 -50.91 30.73 17.20
N ASP A 50 -49.62 30.92 17.50
CA ASP A 50 -49.16 31.46 18.79
C ASP A 50 -49.67 32.89 19.00
N ALA A 51 -49.61 33.74 17.97
CA ALA A 51 -50.12 35.11 18.05
C ALA A 51 -51.65 35.18 18.24
N LEU A 52 -52.40 34.23 17.69
CA LEU A 52 -53.85 34.11 17.92
C LEU A 52 -54.18 33.63 19.33
N GLU A 53 -53.34 32.76 19.92
CA GLU A 53 -53.46 32.36 21.32
C GLU A 53 -53.20 33.54 22.25
N ASP A 54 -52.13 34.31 22.02
CA ASP A 54 -51.84 35.54 22.76
C ASP A 54 -52.99 36.56 22.65
N ALA A 55 -53.56 36.72 21.45
CA ALA A 55 -54.71 37.61 21.23
C ALA A 55 -55.96 37.14 21.96
N LYS A 56 -56.19 35.83 22.03
CA LYS A 56 -57.31 35.23 22.77
C LYS A 56 -57.16 35.47 24.27
N ASP A 57 -55.99 35.18 24.83
CA ASP A 57 -55.71 35.32 26.26
C ASP A 57 -55.86 36.79 26.70
N ALA A 58 -55.36 37.72 25.89
CA ALA A 58 -55.53 39.16 26.13
C ALA A 58 -57.00 39.58 26.06
N LEU A 59 -57.79 39.00 25.15
CA LEU A 59 -59.23 39.26 25.04
C LEU A 59 -60.00 38.75 26.26
N GLU A 60 -59.63 37.56 26.76
CA GLU A 60 -60.23 36.94 27.95
C GLU A 60 -59.92 37.78 29.21
N GLU A 61 -58.66 38.25 29.36
CA GLU A 61 -58.28 39.16 30.45
C GLU A 61 -59.02 40.50 30.37
N ALA A 62 -59.22 41.04 29.17
CA ALA A 62 -60.00 42.26 28.95
C ALA A 62 -61.48 42.09 29.30
N THR A 63 -62.09 40.93 28.99
CA THR A 63 -63.47 40.62 29.40
C THR A 63 -63.59 40.46 30.92
N ASP A 64 -62.67 39.72 31.54
CA ASP A 64 -62.65 39.46 32.98
C ASP A 64 -62.49 40.72 33.82
N THR A 65 -61.62 41.63 33.36
CA THR A 65 -61.39 42.92 34.04
C THR A 65 -62.57 43.86 33.89
N LYS A 66 -63.30 43.80 32.77
CA LYS A 66 -64.53 44.57 32.55
C LYS A 66 -65.68 44.08 33.45
N GLU A 67 -65.87 42.76 33.58
CA GLU A 67 -66.90 42.17 34.48
C GLU A 67 -66.66 42.51 35.97
N LYS A 68 -65.39 42.55 36.40
CA LYS A 68 -64.99 42.98 37.75
C LYS A 68 -65.31 44.46 38.03
N ILE A 69 -65.30 45.33 37.01
CA ILE A 69 -65.63 46.75 37.15
C ILE A 69 -67.14 46.97 37.30
N GLU A 70 -67.96 46.26 36.52
CA GLU A 70 -69.43 46.39 36.57
C GLU A 70 -70.02 45.94 37.90
N THR A 71 -69.32 45.05 38.61
CA THR A 71 -69.77 44.50 39.88
C THR A 71 -69.27 45.27 41.12
N LYS A 72 -68.00 45.73 41.17
CA LYS A 72 -67.41 46.48 42.32
C LYS A 72 -66.14 47.34 42.01
N GLY A 73 -66.10 48.16 40.94
CA GLY A 73 -64.85 48.82 40.51
C GLY A 73 -64.39 50.09 41.25
N SER A 74 -63.11 50.13 41.68
CA SER A 74 -62.35 51.35 42.05
C SER A 74 -61.85 52.11 40.80
N ALA A 75 -61.49 53.38 40.93
CA ALA A 75 -60.84 54.15 39.86
C ALA A 75 -59.56 53.48 39.31
N LYS A 76 -58.85 52.72 40.17
CA LYS A 76 -57.68 51.92 39.78
C LYS A 76 -58.04 50.73 38.88
N ASP A 77 -59.21 50.12 39.10
CA ASP A 77 -59.67 48.96 38.32
C ASP A 77 -60.10 49.40 36.92
N ARG A 78 -60.71 50.58 36.79
CA ARG A 78 -61.05 51.20 35.50
C ARG A 78 -59.83 51.47 34.62
N ILE A 79 -58.72 51.93 35.20
CA ILE A 79 -57.44 52.09 34.48
C ILE A 79 -56.89 50.73 34.05
N LYS A 80 -57.02 49.70 34.90
CA LYS A 80 -56.57 48.35 34.57
C LYS A 80 -57.33 47.74 33.39
N ALA A 81 -58.66 47.90 33.32
CA ALA A 81 -59.42 47.39 32.18
C ALA A 81 -59.21 48.18 30.88
N LEU A 82 -58.97 49.50 30.95
CA LEU A 82 -58.57 50.27 29.78
C LEU A 82 -57.23 49.76 29.23
N LYS A 83 -56.28 49.46 30.11
CA LYS A 83 -55.00 48.88 29.72
C LYS A 83 -55.17 47.46 29.14
N ALA A 84 -55.96 46.61 29.78
CA ALA A 84 -56.23 45.26 29.26
C ALA A 84 -56.92 45.28 27.89
N ALA A 85 -57.80 46.26 27.63
CA ALA A 85 -58.41 46.45 26.31
C ALA A 85 -57.40 46.95 25.25
N GLU A 86 -56.46 47.82 25.63
CA GLU A 86 -55.36 48.27 24.78
C GLU A 86 -54.41 47.12 24.45
N ASP A 87 -54.02 46.33 25.45
CA ASP A 87 -53.17 45.14 25.32
C ASP A 87 -53.85 44.09 24.40
N ALA A 88 -55.17 43.89 24.52
CA ALA A 88 -55.94 43.00 23.65
C ALA A 88 -56.02 43.48 22.20
N GLN A 89 -56.11 44.81 21.99
CA GLN A 89 -56.12 45.39 20.65
C GLN A 89 -54.74 45.28 19.98
N GLU A 90 -53.66 45.50 20.74
CA GLU A 90 -52.29 45.30 20.27
C GLU A 90 -52.01 43.83 19.92
N ALA A 91 -52.48 42.88 20.74
CA ALA A 91 -52.34 41.46 20.48
C ALA A 91 -53.11 41.01 19.23
N LEU A 92 -54.31 41.56 18.99
CA LEU A 92 -55.08 41.33 17.77
C LEU A 92 -54.39 41.86 16.51
N GLU A 93 -53.75 43.04 16.58
CA GLU A 93 -52.99 43.61 15.47
C GLU A 93 -51.76 42.75 15.12
N LYS A 94 -51.04 42.27 16.14
CA LYS A 94 -49.93 41.31 15.96
C LYS A 94 -50.39 39.99 15.36
N ALA A 95 -51.53 39.45 15.82
CA ALA A 95 -52.11 38.23 15.25
C ALA A 95 -52.49 38.42 13.77
N GLN A 96 -53.00 39.59 13.39
CA GLN A 96 -53.26 39.93 11.99
C GLN A 96 -51.99 39.96 11.14
N GLU A 97 -50.95 40.63 11.64
CA GLU A 97 -49.67 40.74 10.94
C GLU A 97 -49.05 39.35 10.71
N SER A 98 -49.00 38.51 11.75
CA SER A 98 -48.48 37.14 11.64
C SER A 98 -49.28 36.27 10.66
N VAL A 99 -50.61 36.39 10.64
CA VAL A 99 -51.45 35.68 9.67
C VAL A 99 -51.22 36.19 8.25
N GLU A 100 -51.09 37.50 8.06
CA GLU A 100 -50.80 38.09 6.75
C GLU A 100 -49.43 37.66 6.22
N GLU A 101 -48.42 37.54 7.10
CA GLU A 101 -47.11 36.99 6.76
C GLU A 101 -47.20 35.52 6.34
N ALA A 102 -47.94 34.70 7.08
CA ALA A 102 -48.16 33.29 6.74
C ALA A 102 -48.85 33.12 5.37
N VAL A 103 -49.85 33.94 5.05
CA VAL A 103 -50.54 33.92 3.74
C VAL A 103 -49.61 34.41 2.62
N LYS A 104 -48.87 35.50 2.83
CA LYS A 104 -47.90 36.00 1.86
C LYS A 104 -46.85 34.95 1.52
N GLU A 105 -46.42 34.17 2.50
CA GLU A 105 -45.44 33.10 2.27
C GLU A 105 -46.03 31.93 1.47
N GLU A 106 -47.29 31.57 1.71
CA GLU A 106 -48.03 30.59 0.88
C GLU A 106 -48.25 31.05 -0.56
N GLU A 107 -48.61 32.32 -0.78
CA GLU A 107 -48.82 32.84 -2.14
C GLU A 107 -47.55 32.79 -2.97
N LYS A 108 -46.40 33.10 -2.37
CA LYS A 108 -45.09 32.98 -3.04
C LYS A 108 -44.81 31.54 -3.47
N THR A 109 -45.18 30.56 -2.65
CA THR A 109 -45.02 29.13 -2.98
C THR A 109 -45.97 28.71 -4.11
N LYS A 110 -47.24 29.16 -4.09
CA LYS A 110 -48.22 28.88 -5.17
C LYS A 110 -47.81 29.47 -6.52
N GLN A 111 -47.15 30.62 -6.54
CA GLN A 111 -46.67 31.25 -7.78
C GLN A 111 -45.44 30.56 -8.38
N ASP A 112 -44.69 29.80 -7.57
CA ASP A 112 -43.52 29.05 -8.02
C ASP A 112 -43.93 27.70 -8.64
N LYS A 113 -44.17 27.70 -9.96
CA LYS A 113 -44.53 26.50 -10.73
C LYS A 113 -43.51 25.36 -10.61
N THR A 114 -42.23 25.69 -10.46
CA THR A 114 -41.15 24.70 -10.31
C THR A 114 -41.23 24.00 -8.97
N LEU A 115 -41.45 24.76 -7.90
CA LEU A 115 -41.59 24.23 -6.56
C LEU A 115 -42.89 23.43 -6.39
N GLN A 116 -44.00 23.93 -6.94
CA GLN A 116 -45.27 23.22 -6.91
C GLN A 116 -45.20 21.90 -7.67
N GLY A 117 -44.50 21.86 -8.81
CA GLY A 117 -44.25 20.62 -9.55
C GLY A 117 -43.42 19.58 -8.76
N ALA A 118 -42.46 20.03 -7.95
CA ALA A 118 -41.68 19.14 -7.09
C ALA A 118 -42.51 18.55 -5.93
N ILE A 119 -43.37 19.38 -5.33
CA ILE A 119 -44.32 18.94 -4.30
C ILE A 119 -45.35 17.98 -4.91
N ASP A 120 -45.93 18.32 -6.06
CA ASP A 120 -46.94 17.50 -6.73
C ASP A 120 -46.39 16.13 -7.14
N LYS A 121 -45.13 16.06 -7.61
CA LYS A 121 -44.42 14.81 -7.90
C LYS A 121 -44.15 13.99 -6.64
N ALA A 122 -43.83 14.64 -5.52
CA ALA A 122 -43.56 13.93 -4.27
C ALA A 122 -44.82 13.32 -3.63
N VAL A 123 -45.98 13.90 -3.92
CA VAL A 123 -47.31 13.44 -3.47
C VAL A 123 -48.02 12.59 -4.55
N GLU A 124 -47.35 12.32 -5.68
CA GLU A 124 -47.91 11.58 -6.82
C GLU A 124 -48.03 10.08 -6.48
N GLY A 125 -49.18 9.70 -5.92
CA GLY A 125 -49.46 8.33 -5.46
C GLY A 125 -50.49 8.24 -4.34
N THR A 126 -50.80 9.35 -3.67
CA THR A 126 -51.80 9.44 -2.59
C THR A 126 -52.87 10.47 -2.96
N GLU A 127 -53.93 10.05 -3.69
CA GLU A 127 -55.06 10.93 -4.07
C GLU A 127 -55.63 11.69 -2.86
N THR A 128 -55.65 11.04 -1.69
CA THR A 128 -56.14 11.57 -0.41
C THR A 128 -55.32 12.75 0.15
N GLU A 129 -54.09 12.97 -0.31
CA GLU A 129 -53.16 13.98 0.26
C GLU A 129 -52.93 15.17 -0.66
N LYS A 130 -53.07 14.97 -1.97
CA LYS A 130 -53.13 16.06 -2.97
C LYS A 130 -54.30 17.01 -2.70
N ASP A 131 -55.40 16.44 -2.20
CA ASP A 131 -56.55 17.20 -1.72
C ASP A 131 -56.21 17.93 -0.41
N LYS A 132 -55.60 17.28 0.60
CA LYS A 132 -55.20 17.94 1.87
C LYS A 132 -54.22 19.12 1.70
N ALA A 133 -53.28 19.02 0.76
CA ALA A 133 -52.35 20.12 0.45
C ALA A 133 -53.03 21.31 -0.23
N LYS A 134 -54.13 21.08 -0.96
CA LYS A 134 -55.00 22.14 -1.49
C LYS A 134 -55.91 22.71 -0.40
N THR A 135 -56.47 21.86 0.45
CA THR A 135 -57.39 22.28 1.53
C THR A 135 -56.68 23.20 2.54
N SER A 136 -55.46 22.88 2.97
CA SER A 136 -54.73 23.72 3.95
C SER A 136 -54.40 25.11 3.40
N ASN A 137 -53.98 25.16 2.14
CA ASN A 137 -53.72 26.40 1.40
C ASN A 137 -54.97 27.26 1.17
N GLU A 138 -56.17 26.69 1.26
CA GLU A 138 -57.45 27.41 1.22
C GLU A 138 -57.91 27.82 2.62
N GLU A 139 -57.59 27.03 3.64
CA GLU A 139 -57.91 27.31 5.05
C GLU A 139 -57.14 28.53 5.58
N VAL A 140 -55.84 28.63 5.30
CA VAL A 140 -55.02 29.79 5.71
C VAL A 140 -55.49 31.09 5.06
N ALA A 141 -55.91 31.05 3.78
CA ALA A 141 -56.50 32.21 3.11
C ALA A 141 -57.87 32.60 3.68
N LYS A 142 -58.72 31.62 4.06
CA LYS A 142 -60.01 31.87 4.73
C LYS A 142 -59.83 32.52 6.11
N VAL A 143 -58.72 32.24 6.79
CA VAL A 143 -58.40 32.82 8.11
C VAL A 143 -58.07 34.31 8.00
N GLN A 144 -57.42 34.76 6.92
CA GLN A 144 -57.16 36.19 6.67
C GLN A 144 -58.46 37.01 6.56
N ASP A 145 -59.44 36.52 5.80
CA ASP A 145 -60.74 37.17 5.64
C ASP A 145 -61.52 37.23 6.98
N LYS A 146 -61.42 36.16 7.79
CA LYS A 146 -62.06 36.10 9.11
C LYS A 146 -61.44 37.11 10.08
N ILE A 147 -60.12 37.20 10.16
CA ILE A 147 -59.45 38.09 11.12
C ILE A 147 -59.51 39.56 10.67
N GLY A 148 -59.45 39.85 9.36
CA GLY A 148 -59.69 41.20 8.82
C GLY A 148 -61.08 41.76 9.18
N THR A 149 -62.08 40.89 9.32
CA THR A 149 -63.44 41.25 9.73
C THR A 149 -63.57 41.49 11.24
N ILE A 150 -62.69 40.88 12.04
CA ILE A 150 -62.69 40.95 13.51
C ILE A 150 -62.07 42.27 14.01
N SER A 151 -60.98 42.73 13.40
CA SER A 151 -60.22 43.92 13.85
C SER A 151 -60.92 45.26 13.58
N ASN A 152 -61.78 45.33 12.55
CA ASN A 152 -62.51 46.56 12.21
C ASN A 152 -63.69 46.89 13.14
N LYS A 153 -64.00 46.03 14.13
CA LYS A 153 -65.05 46.29 15.11
C LYS A 153 -64.42 46.75 16.42
N ILE A 154 -64.58 48.03 16.72
CA ILE A 154 -64.16 48.61 18.00
C ILE A 154 -64.88 47.88 19.14
N VAL A 155 -64.13 47.05 19.85
CA VAL A 155 -64.59 46.17 20.90
C VAL A 155 -65.03 46.98 22.13
N THR A 156 -66.27 47.46 22.12
CA THR A 156 -66.85 48.25 23.22
C THR A 156 -67.99 47.51 23.93
N ASP A 157 -68.60 46.51 23.29
CA ASP A 157 -69.69 45.69 23.82
C ASP A 157 -69.20 44.28 24.20
N GLU A 158 -69.68 43.74 25.32
CA GLU A 158 -69.35 42.39 25.83
C GLU A 158 -69.81 41.28 24.86
N GLN A 159 -70.92 41.50 24.14
CA GLN A 159 -71.38 40.58 23.10
C GLN A 159 -70.46 40.53 21.88
N GLU A 160 -69.76 41.63 21.57
CA GLU A 160 -68.78 41.66 20.49
C GLU A 160 -67.47 41.00 20.93
N GLN A 161 -67.03 41.16 22.18
CA GLN A 161 -65.88 40.44 22.74
C GLN A 161 -66.05 38.92 22.65
N LYS A 162 -67.20 38.39 23.07
CA LYS A 162 -67.47 36.94 23.00
C LYS A 162 -67.52 36.41 21.56
N LYS A 163 -68.06 37.18 20.61
CA LYS A 163 -68.05 36.81 19.18
C LYS A 163 -66.66 36.87 18.56
N THR A 164 -65.86 37.85 18.95
CA THR A 164 -64.46 37.98 18.53
C THR A 164 -63.63 36.80 19.05
N GLY A 165 -63.78 36.41 20.33
CA GLY A 165 -63.12 35.22 20.89
C GLY A 165 -63.48 33.93 20.14
N GLN A 166 -64.76 33.71 19.82
CA GLN A 166 -65.19 32.56 19.01
C GLN A 166 -64.60 32.57 17.58
N GLY A 167 -64.44 33.76 16.99
CA GLY A 167 -63.81 33.93 15.69
C GLY A 167 -62.31 33.60 15.71
N ILE A 168 -61.62 33.99 16.78
CA ILE A 168 -60.20 33.65 17.03
C ILE A 168 -60.04 32.14 17.25
N ASP A 169 -60.92 31.51 18.03
CA ASP A 169 -60.89 30.05 18.26
C ASP A 169 -61.02 29.26 16.96
N GLN A 170 -61.98 29.64 16.11
CA GLN A 170 -62.14 29.00 14.80
C GLN A 170 -60.94 29.26 13.89
N ALA A 171 -60.39 30.48 13.89
CA ALA A 171 -59.20 30.82 13.11
C ALA A 171 -57.96 30.04 13.56
N LYS A 172 -57.79 29.86 14.88
CA LYS A 172 -56.73 29.05 15.47
C LYS A 172 -56.87 27.59 15.06
N GLN A 173 -58.07 27.02 15.18
CA GLN A 173 -58.32 25.63 14.78
C GLN A 173 -58.02 25.40 13.30
N ASP A 174 -58.49 26.30 12.42
CA ASP A 174 -58.22 26.22 10.98
C ASP A 174 -56.71 26.28 10.66
N LEU A 175 -55.93 27.08 11.40
CA LEU A 175 -54.47 27.16 11.27
C LEU A 175 -53.74 25.93 11.84
N GLU A 176 -54.21 25.36 12.95
CA GLU A 176 -53.68 24.12 13.52
C GLU A 176 -53.88 22.93 12.55
N GLU A 177 -55.07 22.81 11.96
CA GLU A 177 -55.35 21.82 10.90
C GLU A 177 -54.43 22.03 9.69
N ALA A 178 -54.17 23.28 9.30
CA ALA A 178 -53.22 23.60 8.24
C ALA A 178 -51.77 23.24 8.60
N VAL A 179 -51.33 23.42 9.86
CA VAL A 179 -50.01 22.99 10.36
C VAL A 179 -49.86 21.47 10.28
N GLU A 180 -50.87 20.70 10.69
CA GLU A 180 -50.85 19.24 10.59
C GLU A 180 -50.74 18.78 9.13
N ALA A 181 -51.58 19.34 8.24
CA ALA A 181 -51.55 19.01 6.82
C ALA A 181 -50.18 19.36 6.18
N LYS A 182 -49.61 20.53 6.49
CA LYS A 182 -48.28 20.93 6.00
C LYS A 182 -47.17 20.04 6.53
N THR A 183 -47.28 19.57 7.78
CA THR A 183 -46.32 18.65 8.38
C THR A 183 -46.32 17.30 7.67
N GLU A 184 -47.50 16.78 7.30
CA GLU A 184 -47.61 15.53 6.57
C GLU A 184 -47.06 15.64 5.14
N VAL A 185 -47.38 16.73 4.43
CA VAL A 185 -46.80 17.01 3.11
C VAL A 185 -45.27 17.08 3.19
N LYS A 186 -44.71 17.77 4.20
CA LYS A 186 -43.25 17.82 4.44
C LYS A 186 -42.65 16.42 4.60
N LYS A 187 -43.28 15.54 5.40
CA LYS A 187 -42.81 14.15 5.57
C LYS A 187 -42.77 13.42 4.23
N GLN A 188 -43.80 13.56 3.41
CA GLN A 188 -43.87 12.88 2.12
C GLN A 188 -42.80 13.37 1.15
N VAL A 189 -42.52 14.70 1.13
CA VAL A 189 -41.39 15.25 0.36
C VAL A 189 -40.06 14.68 0.84
N LEU A 190 -39.84 14.55 2.17
CA LEU A 190 -38.63 13.94 2.73
C LEU A 190 -38.48 12.46 2.37
N VAL A 191 -39.58 11.69 2.35
CA VAL A 191 -39.58 10.28 1.91
C VAL A 191 -39.21 10.17 0.44
N ASN A 192 -39.87 10.94 -0.44
CA ASN A 192 -39.55 10.93 -1.87
C ASN A 192 -38.11 11.42 -2.14
N MET A 193 -37.63 12.41 -1.40
CA MET A 193 -36.24 12.87 -1.45
C MET A 193 -35.25 11.75 -1.11
N THR A 194 -35.60 10.85 -0.19
CA THR A 194 -34.80 9.65 0.13
C THR A 194 -34.76 8.70 -1.06
N THR A 195 -35.89 8.44 -1.71
CA THR A 195 -35.96 7.63 -2.94
C THR A 195 -35.18 8.24 -4.10
N LEU A 196 -35.24 9.57 -4.29
CA LEU A 196 -34.45 10.28 -5.29
C LEU A 196 -32.95 10.15 -5.03
N ARG A 197 -32.53 10.16 -3.75
CA ARG A 197 -31.14 9.91 -3.36
C ARG A 197 -30.72 8.47 -3.70
N GLU A 198 -31.55 7.47 -3.41
CA GLU A 198 -31.29 6.08 -3.80
C GLU A 198 -31.12 5.95 -5.32
N GLN A 199 -32.04 6.54 -6.08
CA GLN A 199 -31.97 6.53 -7.55
C GLN A 199 -30.72 7.20 -8.08
N ARG A 200 -30.34 8.37 -7.52
CA ARG A 200 -29.11 9.09 -7.89
C ARG A 200 -27.88 8.24 -7.62
N THR A 201 -27.80 7.59 -6.45
CA THR A 201 -26.67 6.71 -6.10
C THR A 201 -26.58 5.53 -7.08
N ALA A 202 -27.68 4.81 -7.29
CA ALA A 202 -27.70 3.68 -8.23
C ALA A 202 -27.35 4.08 -9.67
N LEU A 203 -27.70 5.30 -10.08
CA LEU A 203 -27.36 5.84 -11.38
C LEU A 203 -25.87 6.21 -11.46
N SER A 204 -25.32 6.80 -10.40
CA SER A 204 -23.90 7.15 -10.29
C SER A 204 -23.04 5.89 -10.34
N ASP A 205 -23.39 4.84 -9.59
CA ASP A 205 -22.65 3.57 -9.60
C ASP A 205 -22.63 2.92 -10.99
N ARG A 206 -23.78 2.92 -11.69
CA ARG A 206 -23.85 2.39 -13.07
C ARG A 206 -23.04 3.25 -14.04
N PHE A 207 -23.00 4.55 -13.81
CA PHE A 207 -22.23 5.46 -14.62
C PHE A 207 -20.73 5.26 -14.41
N GLU A 208 -20.27 5.07 -13.17
CA GLU A 208 -18.87 4.73 -12.84
C GLU A 208 -18.39 3.48 -13.57
N VAL A 209 -19.23 2.44 -13.69
CA VAL A 209 -18.89 1.23 -14.48
C VAL A 209 -18.65 1.54 -15.97
N VAL A 210 -19.43 2.46 -16.54
CA VAL A 210 -19.24 2.89 -17.94
C VAL A 210 -17.95 3.70 -18.08
N LEU A 211 -17.66 4.57 -17.10
CA LEU A 211 -16.43 5.37 -17.08
C LEU A 211 -15.18 4.50 -16.92
N GLU A 212 -15.20 3.47 -16.08
CA GLU A 212 -14.08 2.54 -15.89
C GLU A 212 -13.73 1.81 -17.21
N GLU A 213 -14.75 1.36 -17.95
CA GLU A 213 -14.56 0.72 -19.27
C GLU A 213 -14.09 1.73 -20.33
N LEU A 214 -14.55 2.98 -20.26
CA LEU A 214 -14.13 4.06 -21.15
C LEU A 214 -12.66 4.46 -20.90
N GLU A 215 -12.26 4.61 -19.65
CA GLU A 215 -10.88 4.91 -19.23
C GLU A 215 -9.93 3.79 -19.67
N THR A 216 -10.34 2.53 -19.50
CA THR A 216 -9.56 1.35 -19.94
C THR A 216 -9.31 1.36 -21.46
N LYS A 217 -10.18 2.00 -22.25
CA LYS A 217 -10.04 2.19 -23.70
C LYS A 217 -9.39 3.54 -24.07
N GLY A 218 -8.87 4.28 -23.11
CA GLY A 218 -8.19 5.55 -23.30
C GLY A 218 -9.12 6.72 -23.60
N GLY A 219 -10.36 6.69 -23.12
CA GLY A 219 -11.27 7.85 -23.09
C GLY A 219 -10.91 8.85 -21.98
N ASP A 220 -11.38 10.08 -22.12
CA ASP A 220 -11.20 11.15 -21.11
C ASP A 220 -12.41 11.16 -20.18
N VAL A 221 -12.19 10.83 -18.90
CA VAL A 221 -13.23 10.72 -17.87
C VAL A 221 -13.17 11.83 -16.82
N GLU A 222 -12.16 12.72 -16.87
CA GLU A 222 -11.83 13.64 -15.77
C GLU A 222 -12.98 14.59 -15.42
N LEU A 223 -13.74 15.03 -16.42
CA LEU A 223 -14.92 15.90 -16.23
C LEU A 223 -16.10 15.16 -15.58
N TYR A 224 -16.24 13.86 -15.87
CA TYR A 224 -17.32 13.05 -15.31
C TYR A 224 -17.03 12.72 -13.84
N ASP A 225 -15.81 12.31 -13.52
CA ASP A 225 -15.39 12.00 -12.14
C ASP A 225 -15.57 13.21 -11.22
N LYS A 226 -15.11 14.40 -11.64
CA LYS A 226 -15.30 15.64 -10.87
C LYS A 226 -16.76 15.97 -10.60
N TYR A 227 -17.66 15.64 -11.53
CA TYR A 227 -19.08 15.87 -11.33
C TYR A 227 -19.68 14.86 -10.36
N ILE A 228 -19.34 13.58 -10.48
CA ILE A 228 -19.76 12.51 -9.57
C ILE A 228 -19.30 12.81 -8.13
N ASP A 229 -18.04 13.21 -7.95
CA ASP A 229 -17.48 13.62 -6.66
C ASP A 229 -18.23 14.82 -6.04
N ALA A 230 -18.65 15.78 -6.86
CA ALA A 230 -19.38 16.95 -6.38
C ALA A 230 -20.79 16.62 -5.84
N ILE A 231 -21.38 15.50 -6.28
CA ILE A 231 -22.76 15.11 -5.94
C ILE A 231 -22.85 13.95 -4.94
N SER A 232 -21.75 13.22 -4.69
CA SER A 232 -21.70 12.05 -3.81
C SER A 232 -21.80 12.39 -2.31
N GLY A 233 -21.62 13.66 -1.93
CA GLY A 233 -21.73 14.13 -0.54
C GLY A 233 -23.16 14.22 0.00
N ILE A 234 -23.34 13.81 1.26
CA ILE A 234 -24.57 14.07 2.04
C ILE A 234 -24.43 15.45 2.68
N LYS A 235 -25.15 16.47 2.17
CA LYS A 235 -25.31 17.75 2.89
C LYS A 235 -26.40 17.59 3.94
N VAL A 236 -26.02 17.71 5.21
CA VAL A 236 -26.96 17.73 6.34
C VAL A 236 -27.15 19.18 6.76
N ASP A 237 -28.37 19.69 6.68
CA ASP A 237 -28.72 21.06 7.11
C ASP A 237 -29.04 21.03 8.61
N VAL A 238 -28.30 21.79 9.43
CA VAL A 238 -28.24 21.63 10.90
C VAL A 238 -29.41 22.34 11.62
N THR A 239 -30.28 23.04 10.90
CA THR A 239 -31.33 23.90 11.47
C THR A 239 -32.68 23.20 11.73
N ASP A 240 -32.88 21.95 11.31
CA ASP A 240 -34.13 21.18 11.51
C ASP A 240 -33.84 19.78 12.10
N THR A 241 -34.09 19.61 13.39
CA THR A 241 -33.77 18.38 14.15
C THR A 241 -34.66 17.19 13.78
N GLU A 242 -35.93 17.42 13.41
CA GLU A 242 -36.85 16.36 12.99
C GLU A 242 -36.55 15.86 11.57
N GLY A 243 -36.30 16.79 10.64
CA GLY A 243 -35.95 16.46 9.25
C GLY A 243 -34.60 15.75 9.13
N THR A 244 -33.63 16.13 9.97
CA THR A 244 -32.31 15.48 10.02
C THR A 244 -32.41 14.03 10.49
N TRP A 245 -33.24 13.76 11.50
CA TRP A 245 -33.44 12.39 12.00
C TRP A 245 -34.10 11.49 10.94
N ILE A 246 -35.13 11.97 10.26
CA ILE A 246 -35.79 11.24 9.16
C ILE A 246 -34.80 10.95 8.03
N THR A 247 -33.92 11.90 7.70
CA THR A 247 -32.89 11.73 6.67
C THR A 247 -31.87 10.66 7.06
N ILE A 248 -31.41 10.65 8.32
CA ILE A 248 -30.46 9.65 8.82
C ILE A 248 -31.10 8.26 8.85
N VAL A 249 -32.32 8.14 9.39
CA VAL A 249 -33.03 6.85 9.46
C VAL A 249 -33.39 6.34 8.07
N GLY A 250 -33.83 7.23 7.17
CA GLY A 250 -34.11 6.91 5.77
C GLY A 250 -32.86 6.42 5.03
N TRP A 251 -31.72 7.08 5.22
CA TRP A 251 -30.44 6.57 4.72
C TRP A 251 -30.05 5.24 5.37
N LEU A 252 -30.30 5.06 6.67
CA LEU A 252 -29.92 3.82 7.37
C LEU A 252 -30.74 2.61 6.91
N GLN A 253 -32.00 2.81 6.54
CA GLN A 253 -32.91 1.80 6.01
C GLN A 253 -32.89 1.69 4.48
N SER A 254 -32.19 2.58 3.77
CA SER A 254 -32.11 2.54 2.31
C SER A 254 -31.26 1.36 1.83
N LYS A 255 -31.66 0.75 0.72
CA LYS A 255 -30.94 -0.40 0.13
C LYS A 255 -29.55 -0.03 -0.34
N GLU A 256 -29.38 1.20 -0.81
CA GLU A 256 -28.10 1.74 -1.33
C GLU A 256 -27.32 2.57 -0.30
N GLY A 257 -27.84 2.76 0.92
CA GLY A 257 -27.18 3.48 2.00
C GLY A 257 -26.73 2.55 3.12
N GLY A 258 -27.38 2.67 4.27
CA GLY A 258 -27.01 1.98 5.51
C GLY A 258 -27.06 0.46 5.41
N LEU A 259 -28.02 -0.12 4.68
CA LEU A 259 -28.09 -1.58 4.50
C LEU A 259 -26.92 -2.11 3.65
N ARG A 260 -26.54 -1.40 2.58
CA ARG A 260 -25.37 -1.74 1.76
C ARG A 260 -24.09 -1.68 2.59
N TRP A 261 -23.90 -0.58 3.32
CA TRP A 261 -22.75 -0.41 4.21
C TRP A 261 -22.72 -1.48 5.31
N ALA A 262 -23.85 -1.80 5.94
CA ALA A 262 -23.93 -2.86 6.94
C ALA A 262 -23.55 -4.23 6.37
N ASN A 263 -24.02 -4.56 5.15
CA ASN A 263 -23.66 -5.79 4.46
C ASN A 263 -22.16 -5.82 4.10
N ASN A 264 -21.62 -4.72 3.58
CA ASN A 264 -20.21 -4.58 3.21
C ASN A 264 -19.29 -4.68 4.43
N ILE A 265 -19.66 -4.04 5.55
CA ILE A 265 -18.99 -4.20 6.84
C ILE A 265 -19.08 -5.65 7.34
N GLY A 266 -20.24 -6.29 7.19
CA GLY A 266 -20.43 -7.70 7.53
C GLY A 266 -19.50 -8.62 6.73
N LYS A 267 -19.40 -8.42 5.40
CA LYS A 267 -18.45 -9.14 4.52
C LYS A 267 -17.01 -8.87 4.93
N PHE A 268 -16.63 -7.61 5.16
CA PHE A 268 -15.30 -7.21 5.62
C PHE A 268 -14.92 -7.98 6.90
N LEU A 269 -15.79 -7.92 7.93
CA LEU A 269 -15.55 -8.60 9.20
C LEU A 269 -15.50 -10.12 9.03
N GLY A 270 -16.38 -10.69 8.18
CA GLY A 270 -16.39 -12.11 7.86
C GLY A 270 -15.10 -12.59 7.19
N ILE A 271 -14.59 -11.83 6.20
CA ILE A 271 -13.32 -12.12 5.51
C ILE A 271 -12.16 -12.03 6.50
N VAL A 272 -12.06 -10.93 7.26
CA VAL A 272 -10.97 -10.73 8.23
C VAL A 272 -11.01 -11.80 9.32
N ALA A 273 -12.18 -12.14 9.85
CA ALA A 273 -12.34 -13.21 10.83
C ALA A 273 -11.98 -14.59 10.22
N GLY A 274 -12.44 -14.88 9.01
CA GLY A 274 -12.14 -16.11 8.29
C GLY A 274 -10.63 -16.30 8.08
N PHE A 275 -9.94 -15.26 7.60
CA PHE A 275 -8.48 -15.27 7.44
C PHE A 275 -7.73 -15.28 8.78
N SER A 276 -8.27 -14.64 9.82
CA SER A 276 -7.69 -14.69 11.17
C SER A 276 -7.74 -16.11 11.74
N ILE A 277 -8.89 -16.79 11.62
CA ILE A 277 -9.05 -18.19 12.02
C ILE A 277 -8.16 -19.09 11.17
N LEU A 278 -8.15 -18.89 9.86
CA LEU A 278 -7.28 -19.63 8.94
C LEU A 278 -5.80 -19.46 9.33
N SER A 279 -5.37 -18.24 9.66
CA SER A 279 -4.00 -17.96 10.12
C SER A 279 -3.67 -18.71 11.42
N LEU A 280 -4.60 -18.81 12.36
CA LEU A 280 -4.43 -19.56 13.60
C LEU A 280 -4.29 -21.06 13.34
N ILE A 281 -5.16 -21.61 12.49
CA ILE A 281 -5.14 -23.04 12.12
C ILE A 281 -3.84 -23.36 11.40
N LEU A 282 -3.50 -22.63 10.34
CA LEU A 282 -2.26 -22.82 9.60
C LEU A 282 -1.03 -22.63 10.48
N GLY A 283 -1.02 -21.61 11.35
CA GLY A 283 0.09 -21.39 12.28
C GLY A 283 0.31 -22.58 13.22
N THR A 284 -0.78 -23.16 13.74
CA THR A 284 -0.72 -24.35 14.61
C THR A 284 -0.28 -25.61 13.86
N VAL A 285 -0.80 -25.81 12.64
CA VAL A 285 -0.39 -26.92 11.76
C VAL A 285 1.08 -26.80 11.38
N LEU A 286 1.52 -25.59 11.02
CA LEU A 286 2.89 -25.30 10.66
C LEU A 286 3.81 -25.52 11.86
N GLU A 287 3.44 -25.05 13.04
CA GLU A 287 4.18 -25.32 14.27
C GLU A 287 4.34 -26.83 14.45
N LYS A 288 3.24 -27.59 14.50
CA LYS A 288 3.27 -29.05 14.66
C LYS A 288 4.07 -29.77 13.58
N SER A 289 4.04 -29.28 12.34
CA SER A 289 4.83 -29.82 11.24
C SER A 289 6.34 -29.55 11.43
N LEU A 290 6.70 -28.34 11.84
CA LEU A 290 8.08 -27.95 12.12
C LEU A 290 8.66 -28.68 13.35
N TRP A 291 7.81 -29.17 14.26
CA TRP A 291 8.23 -30.08 15.34
C TRP A 291 8.74 -31.44 14.84
N MET A 292 8.35 -31.87 13.64
CA MET A 292 8.88 -33.10 13.03
C MET A 292 10.33 -32.96 12.54
N PHE A 293 10.86 -31.73 12.46
CA PHE A 293 12.26 -31.47 12.12
C PHE A 293 13.07 -31.17 13.41
N PRO A 294 13.74 -32.18 14.01
CA PRO A 294 14.40 -32.05 15.30
C PRO A 294 15.58 -31.07 15.30
N ASN A 295 16.17 -30.80 14.14
CA ASN A 295 17.35 -29.94 14.01
C ASN A 295 17.01 -28.44 13.86
N MET A 296 15.72 -28.07 13.90
CA MET A 296 15.30 -26.68 13.74
C MET A 296 15.32 -25.93 15.08
N SER A 297 15.97 -24.77 15.13
CA SER A 297 15.99 -23.94 16.33
C SER A 297 14.60 -23.42 16.69
N ALA A 298 14.32 -23.28 17.99
CA ALA A 298 13.05 -22.75 18.48
C ALA A 298 12.77 -21.33 17.93
N MET A 299 13.82 -20.52 17.81
CA MET A 299 13.71 -19.14 17.29
C MET A 299 13.28 -19.13 15.81
N LEU A 300 13.87 -19.98 14.96
CA LEU A 300 13.49 -20.08 13.56
C LEU A 300 12.04 -20.56 13.41
N ARG A 301 11.63 -21.54 14.24
CA ARG A 301 10.25 -22.04 14.25
C ARG A 301 9.25 -20.94 14.57
N GLN A 302 9.49 -20.19 15.66
CA GLN A 302 8.63 -19.08 16.06
C GLN A 302 8.60 -17.97 14.99
N PHE A 303 9.73 -17.66 14.38
CA PHE A 303 9.82 -16.67 13.32
C PHE A 303 8.96 -17.05 12.10
N VAL A 304 9.10 -18.29 11.61
CA VAL A 304 8.33 -18.79 10.45
C VAL A 304 6.84 -18.79 10.76
N VAL A 305 6.42 -19.33 11.91
CA VAL A 305 5.00 -19.33 12.32
C VAL A 305 4.45 -17.91 12.42
N ARG A 306 5.22 -16.97 13.00
CA ARG A 306 4.81 -15.57 13.14
C ARG A 306 4.65 -14.89 11.79
N ILE A 307 5.63 -15.00 10.89
CA ILE A 307 5.54 -14.42 9.55
C ILE A 307 4.36 -14.99 8.77
N THR A 308 4.14 -16.31 8.80
CA THR A 308 3.00 -16.93 8.12
C THR A 308 1.68 -16.41 8.67
N ARG A 309 1.51 -16.34 10.00
CA ARG A 309 0.30 -15.82 10.63
C ARG A 309 0.04 -14.35 10.26
N GLN A 310 1.07 -13.52 10.38
CA GLN A 310 0.98 -12.09 10.07
C GLN A 310 0.67 -11.85 8.59
N GLY A 311 1.32 -12.62 7.69
CA GLY A 311 1.12 -12.53 6.25
C GLY A 311 -0.29 -12.94 5.82
N LEU A 312 -0.80 -14.06 6.34
CA LEU A 312 -2.19 -14.49 6.10
C LEU A 312 -3.21 -13.49 6.61
N PHE A 313 -2.99 -12.92 7.80
CA PHE A 313 -3.84 -11.86 8.33
C PHE A 313 -3.82 -10.62 7.42
N LEU A 314 -2.64 -10.19 6.96
CA LEU A 314 -2.49 -9.04 6.06
C LEU A 314 -3.24 -9.26 4.74
N VAL A 315 -3.13 -10.45 4.15
CA VAL A 315 -3.89 -10.82 2.94
C VAL A 315 -5.39 -10.74 3.19
N GLY A 316 -5.86 -11.30 4.32
CA GLY A 316 -7.26 -11.21 4.71
C GLY A 316 -7.75 -9.79 4.93
N LEU A 317 -6.90 -8.92 5.51
CA LEU A 317 -7.21 -7.51 5.70
C LEU A 317 -7.36 -6.78 4.36
N LEU A 318 -6.44 -7.00 3.42
CA LEU A 318 -6.48 -6.37 2.09
C LEU A 318 -7.71 -6.83 1.28
N LEU A 319 -8.00 -8.13 1.30
CA LEU A 319 -9.21 -8.68 0.69
C LEU A 319 -10.49 -8.24 1.42
N GLY A 320 -10.40 -7.96 2.72
CA GLY A 320 -11.49 -7.36 3.46
C GLY A 320 -11.80 -5.96 2.93
N ILE A 321 -10.78 -5.12 2.73
CA ILE A 321 -10.93 -3.72 2.29
C ILE A 321 -11.66 -3.64 0.94
N THR A 322 -11.48 -4.60 0.03
CA THR A 322 -12.24 -4.62 -1.24
C THR A 322 -13.73 -4.81 -1.04
N ALA A 323 -14.16 -5.48 0.05
CA ALA A 323 -15.57 -5.61 0.39
C ALA A 323 -16.19 -4.29 0.89
N LEU A 324 -15.37 -3.30 1.25
CA LEU A 324 -15.80 -1.93 1.55
C LEU A 324 -15.82 -1.04 0.30
N GLU A 325 -15.66 -1.61 -0.90
CA GLU A 325 -15.65 -0.88 -2.19
C GLU A 325 -14.52 0.16 -2.29
N VAL A 326 -13.48 0.01 -1.46
CA VAL A 326 -12.28 0.86 -1.51
C VAL A 326 -11.28 0.27 -2.50
N SER A 327 -10.78 1.11 -3.42
CA SER A 327 -9.74 0.70 -4.37
C SER A 327 -8.44 0.34 -3.64
N ILE A 328 -7.99 -0.92 -3.75
CA ILE A 328 -6.73 -1.38 -3.16
C ILE A 328 -5.52 -1.25 -4.09
N GLY A 329 -5.70 -0.69 -5.30
CA GLY A 329 -4.63 -0.52 -6.31
C GLY A 329 -3.39 0.18 -5.76
N PRO A 330 -3.51 1.35 -5.11
CA PRO A 330 -2.36 2.03 -4.49
C PRO A 330 -1.66 1.20 -3.40
N LEU A 331 -2.42 0.45 -2.59
CA LEU A 331 -1.85 -0.45 -1.56
C LEU A 331 -1.08 -1.60 -2.22
N MET A 332 -1.61 -2.18 -3.30
CA MET A 332 -0.94 -3.24 -4.06
C MET A 332 0.34 -2.73 -4.72
N ALA A 333 0.34 -1.50 -5.27
CA ALA A 333 1.55 -0.88 -5.82
C ALA A 333 2.64 -0.71 -4.74
N MET A 334 2.28 -0.24 -3.54
CA MET A 334 3.22 -0.14 -2.41
C MET A 334 3.75 -1.50 -1.95
N ILE A 335 2.90 -2.51 -1.84
CA ILE A 335 3.31 -3.87 -1.47
C ILE A 335 4.21 -4.48 -2.54
N GLY A 336 3.89 -4.26 -3.82
CA GLY A 336 4.73 -4.68 -4.94
C GLY A 336 6.12 -4.05 -4.88
N ALA A 337 6.20 -2.74 -4.64
CA ALA A 337 7.46 -2.03 -4.46
C ALA A 337 8.25 -2.53 -3.25
N ALA A 338 7.60 -2.70 -2.10
CA ALA A 338 8.23 -3.26 -0.90
C ALA A 338 8.71 -4.70 -1.13
N GLY A 339 7.90 -5.52 -1.80
CA GLY A 339 8.23 -6.89 -2.17
C GLY A 339 9.45 -6.96 -3.09
N PHE A 340 9.56 -6.02 -4.04
CA PHE A 340 10.75 -5.88 -4.89
C PHE A 340 11.99 -5.56 -4.06
N VAL A 341 11.94 -4.57 -3.16
CA VAL A 341 13.07 -4.25 -2.26
C VAL A 341 13.50 -5.46 -1.43
N VAL A 342 12.54 -6.20 -0.88
CA VAL A 342 12.80 -7.43 -0.13
C VAL A 342 13.44 -8.50 -1.02
N ALA A 343 12.94 -8.70 -2.25
CA ALA A 343 13.51 -9.64 -3.20
C ALA A 343 14.97 -9.29 -3.56
N PHE A 344 15.28 -8.01 -3.76
CA PHE A 344 16.65 -7.54 -3.98
C PHE A 344 17.55 -7.80 -2.78
N ALA A 345 17.05 -7.58 -1.56
CA ALA A 345 17.79 -7.87 -0.33
C ALA A 345 18.12 -9.37 -0.20
N PHE A 346 17.24 -10.26 -0.68
CA PHE A 346 17.44 -11.71 -0.66
C PHE A 346 18.10 -12.29 -1.91
N GLN A 347 18.46 -11.48 -2.91
CA GLN A 347 19.00 -11.93 -4.19
C GLN A 347 20.21 -12.86 -4.02
N ASN A 348 21.17 -12.47 -3.17
CA ASN A 348 22.37 -13.28 -2.91
C ASN A 348 22.07 -14.60 -2.20
N THR A 349 21.15 -14.59 -1.23
CA THR A 349 20.75 -15.80 -0.49
C THR A 349 20.06 -16.80 -1.42
N LEU A 350 19.15 -16.33 -2.28
CA LEU A 350 18.47 -17.16 -3.26
C LEU A 350 19.44 -17.69 -4.32
N GLY A 351 20.39 -16.86 -4.74
CA GLY A 351 21.49 -17.30 -5.61
C GLY A 351 22.29 -18.45 -5.00
N ASN A 352 22.66 -18.34 -3.70
CA ASN A 352 23.43 -19.40 -3.04
C ASN A 352 22.65 -20.71 -3.01
N PHE A 353 21.35 -20.64 -2.69
CA PHE A 353 20.45 -21.79 -2.73
C PHE A 353 20.41 -22.46 -4.11
N ALA A 354 20.22 -21.67 -5.17
CA ALA A 354 20.16 -22.17 -6.54
C ALA A 354 21.49 -22.81 -6.97
N ASN A 355 22.62 -22.14 -6.68
CA ASN A 355 23.95 -22.65 -7.00
C ASN A 355 24.30 -23.91 -6.18
N GLY A 356 23.86 -23.99 -4.92
CA GLY A 356 23.97 -25.21 -4.13
C GLY A 356 23.19 -26.38 -4.74
N LEU A 357 21.96 -26.13 -5.21
CA LEU A 357 21.18 -27.14 -5.91
C LEU A 357 21.87 -27.58 -7.22
N MET A 358 22.45 -26.65 -7.98
CA MET A 358 23.19 -26.97 -9.20
C MET A 358 24.44 -27.82 -8.93
N ILE A 359 25.19 -27.53 -7.86
CA ILE A 359 26.33 -28.37 -7.43
C ILE A 359 25.86 -29.79 -7.10
N LEU A 360 24.75 -29.93 -6.36
CA LEU A 360 24.22 -31.25 -5.99
C LEU A 360 23.68 -32.03 -7.19
N LEU A 361 23.11 -31.35 -8.18
CA LEU A 361 22.55 -31.96 -9.39
C LEU A 361 23.62 -32.38 -10.40
N TYR A 362 24.55 -31.47 -10.72
CA TYR A 362 25.57 -31.71 -11.74
C TYR A 362 26.83 -32.38 -11.19
N LYS A 363 27.02 -32.34 -9.87
CA LYS A 363 28.15 -32.95 -9.15
C LYS A 363 29.52 -32.69 -9.82
N PRO A 364 29.94 -31.42 -10.02
CA PRO A 364 31.29 -31.12 -10.50
C PRO A 364 32.38 -31.61 -9.53
N PHE A 365 32.01 -31.83 -8.26
CA PHE A 365 32.81 -32.49 -7.22
C PHE A 365 31.86 -33.13 -6.20
N ASP A 366 32.37 -34.07 -5.39
CA ASP A 366 31.64 -34.68 -4.28
C ASP A 366 32.44 -34.58 -2.97
N VAL A 367 31.81 -34.93 -1.85
CA VAL A 367 32.45 -34.97 -0.53
C VAL A 367 33.64 -35.93 -0.57
N GLY A 368 34.81 -35.44 -0.14
CA GLY A 368 36.08 -36.17 -0.21
C GLY A 368 36.97 -35.77 -1.40
N ASP A 369 36.44 -35.03 -2.38
CA ASP A 369 37.27 -34.54 -3.49
C ASP A 369 38.21 -33.42 -3.06
N MET A 370 39.37 -33.37 -3.69
CA MET A 370 40.36 -32.31 -3.57
C MET A 370 40.13 -31.28 -4.67
N ILE A 371 39.76 -30.08 -4.28
CA ILE A 371 39.37 -29.02 -5.21
C ILE A 371 40.15 -27.74 -4.95
N GLU A 372 40.26 -26.91 -5.98
CA GLU A 372 40.70 -25.53 -5.91
C GLU A 372 39.63 -24.62 -6.52
N VAL A 373 39.01 -23.80 -5.67
CA VAL A 373 37.88 -22.93 -6.04
C VAL A 373 38.00 -21.60 -5.31
N ALA A 374 37.73 -20.49 -6.02
CA ALA A 374 37.76 -19.14 -5.43
C ALA A 374 39.03 -18.82 -4.62
N GLY A 375 40.19 -19.35 -5.05
CA GLY A 375 41.49 -19.18 -4.37
C GLY A 375 41.67 -20.04 -3.11
N VAL A 376 40.77 -20.99 -2.86
CA VAL A 376 40.84 -21.93 -1.73
C VAL A 376 41.09 -23.34 -2.25
N LYS A 377 42.19 -23.94 -1.79
CA LYS A 377 42.58 -25.33 -2.11
C LYS A 377 42.39 -26.25 -0.90
N GLY A 378 41.71 -27.37 -1.07
CA GLY A 378 41.55 -28.36 -0.02
C GLY A 378 40.53 -29.47 -0.35
N THR A 379 40.26 -30.32 0.64
CA THR A 379 39.30 -31.42 0.51
C THR A 379 37.90 -30.99 0.92
N VAL A 380 36.90 -31.30 0.11
CA VAL A 380 35.49 -31.05 0.40
C VAL A 380 35.04 -31.92 1.57
N LYS A 381 34.57 -31.28 2.65
CA LYS A 381 34.09 -31.95 3.86
C LYS A 381 32.58 -32.11 3.87
N ASP A 382 31.85 -31.09 3.42
CA ASP A 382 30.39 -31.05 3.44
C ASP A 382 29.89 -30.05 2.38
N VAL A 383 28.75 -30.35 1.76
CA VAL A 383 28.07 -29.47 0.81
C VAL A 383 26.61 -29.34 1.24
N ASN A 384 26.16 -28.12 1.51
CA ASN A 384 24.75 -27.82 1.77
C ASN A 384 24.23 -26.81 0.73
N LEU A 385 22.93 -26.49 0.81
CA LEU A 385 22.29 -25.62 -0.18
C LEU A 385 22.85 -24.20 -0.21
N VAL A 386 23.50 -23.71 0.85
CA VAL A 386 23.97 -22.32 0.95
C VAL A 386 25.49 -22.20 0.80
N CYS A 387 26.23 -23.16 1.32
CA CYS A 387 27.69 -23.15 1.33
C CYS A 387 28.30 -24.54 1.20
N THR A 388 29.58 -24.56 0.83
CA THR A 388 30.44 -25.73 0.82
C THR A 388 31.55 -25.55 1.85
N THR A 389 31.81 -26.59 2.62
CA THR A 389 32.84 -26.62 3.65
C THR A 389 34.08 -27.32 3.12
N ILE A 390 35.20 -26.62 3.05
CA ILE A 390 36.49 -27.11 2.56
C ILE A 390 37.46 -27.22 3.72
N LYS A 391 38.17 -28.34 3.81
CA LYS A 391 39.26 -28.58 4.76
C LYS A 391 40.60 -28.47 4.05
N THR A 392 41.40 -27.47 4.42
CA THR A 392 42.74 -27.26 3.86
C THR A 392 43.74 -28.30 4.37
N TYR A 393 44.89 -28.44 3.69
CA TYR A 393 46.00 -29.28 4.16
C TYR A 393 46.54 -28.87 5.53
N GLU A 394 46.45 -27.58 5.87
CA GLU A 394 46.78 -27.02 7.18
C GLU A 394 45.72 -27.31 8.26
N ASN A 395 44.73 -28.17 7.96
CA ASN A 395 43.65 -28.56 8.86
C ASN A 395 42.69 -27.41 9.25
N LYS A 396 42.66 -26.29 8.49
CA LYS A 396 41.67 -25.20 8.64
C LYS A 396 40.36 -25.55 7.94
N ILE A 397 39.24 -25.19 8.54
CA ILE A 397 37.90 -25.29 7.95
C ILE A 397 37.53 -23.94 7.34
N ILE A 398 37.26 -23.93 6.04
CA ILE A 398 36.86 -22.75 5.28
C ILE A 398 35.46 -23.00 4.75
N ILE A 399 34.54 -22.05 4.99
CA ILE A 399 33.16 -22.12 4.54
C ILE A 399 33.02 -21.14 3.37
N VAL A 400 32.77 -21.68 2.17
CA VAL A 400 32.68 -20.90 0.95
C VAL A 400 31.21 -20.84 0.49
N PRO A 401 30.63 -19.64 0.27
CA PRO A 401 29.29 -19.51 -0.30
C PRO A 401 29.20 -20.17 -1.68
N ASN A 402 28.10 -20.88 -1.96
CA ASN A 402 27.95 -21.60 -3.22
C ASN A 402 27.98 -20.68 -4.46
N ASN A 403 27.54 -19.42 -4.32
CA ASN A 403 27.70 -18.40 -5.37
C ASN A 403 29.15 -18.20 -5.79
N SER A 404 30.07 -18.21 -4.82
CA SER A 404 31.49 -18.01 -5.08
C SER A 404 32.13 -19.22 -5.71
N ILE A 405 31.55 -20.41 -5.58
CA ILE A 405 32.05 -21.63 -6.23
C ILE A 405 31.54 -21.69 -7.66
N TRP A 406 30.22 -21.63 -7.84
CA TRP A 406 29.58 -21.77 -9.15
C TRP A 406 29.91 -20.63 -10.12
N GLY A 407 30.17 -19.44 -9.58
CA GLY A 407 30.58 -18.27 -10.37
C GLY A 407 32.05 -18.25 -10.79
N ASN A 408 32.86 -19.23 -10.36
CA ASN A 408 34.31 -19.30 -10.65
C ASN A 408 34.68 -20.61 -11.35
N VAL A 409 35.92 -20.69 -11.82
CA VAL A 409 36.50 -21.95 -12.33
C VAL A 409 36.62 -22.95 -11.18
N ILE A 410 36.20 -24.19 -11.43
CA ILE A 410 36.28 -25.30 -10.48
C ILE A 410 37.35 -26.27 -10.97
N GLU A 411 38.47 -26.32 -10.28
CA GLU A 411 39.51 -27.32 -10.52
C GLU A 411 39.31 -28.48 -9.56
N ASN A 412 38.99 -29.67 -10.08
CA ASN A 412 38.87 -30.88 -9.29
C ASN A 412 40.03 -31.83 -9.61
N GLU A 413 40.92 -32.02 -8.64
CA GLU A 413 42.13 -32.84 -8.82
C GLU A 413 41.87 -34.35 -8.68
N THR A 414 40.73 -34.75 -8.11
CA THR A 414 40.42 -36.14 -7.76
C THR A 414 39.22 -36.72 -8.50
N SER A 415 38.57 -35.92 -9.35
CA SER A 415 37.48 -36.39 -10.22
C SER A 415 37.96 -37.47 -11.18
N SER A 416 39.15 -37.29 -11.77
CA SER A 416 39.78 -38.31 -12.60
C SER A 416 40.41 -39.40 -11.72
N PRO A 417 40.20 -40.70 -12.03
CA PRO A 417 40.87 -41.79 -11.31
C PRO A 417 42.39 -41.81 -11.54
N VAL A 418 42.85 -41.17 -12.62
CA VAL A 418 44.25 -41.08 -13.02
C VAL A 418 44.72 -39.64 -12.91
N ARG A 419 45.89 -39.43 -12.31
CA ARG A 419 46.55 -38.14 -12.19
C ARG A 419 47.90 -38.14 -12.89
N ALA A 420 48.17 -37.10 -13.66
CA ALA A 420 49.48 -36.85 -14.22
C ALA A 420 50.37 -36.15 -13.19
N MET A 421 51.52 -36.73 -12.91
CA MET A 421 52.62 -36.08 -12.23
C MET A 421 53.54 -35.46 -13.28
N PHE A 422 53.80 -34.16 -13.14
CA PHE A 422 54.76 -33.44 -13.97
C PHE A 422 55.92 -32.96 -13.10
N LEU A 423 57.14 -33.41 -13.43
CA LEU A 423 58.39 -33.04 -12.78
C LEU A 423 59.31 -32.41 -13.83
N THR A 424 60.06 -31.39 -13.43
CA THR A 424 61.16 -30.85 -14.23
C THR A 424 62.47 -31.28 -13.58
N VAL A 425 63.16 -32.23 -14.21
CA VAL A 425 64.44 -32.76 -13.75
C VAL A 425 65.56 -32.02 -14.47
N ARG A 426 66.60 -31.61 -13.75
CA ARG A 426 67.69 -30.79 -14.31
C ARG A 426 68.98 -31.58 -14.37
N ILE A 427 69.65 -31.55 -15.53
CA ILE A 427 70.99 -32.14 -15.73
C ILE A 427 71.99 -31.08 -16.18
N SER A 428 73.28 -31.29 -15.89
CA SER A 428 74.33 -30.39 -16.38
C SER A 428 74.48 -30.48 -17.89
N TYR A 429 74.91 -29.40 -18.54
CA TYR A 429 75.24 -29.39 -19.97
C TYR A 429 76.34 -30.39 -20.35
N SER A 430 77.16 -30.82 -19.39
CA SER A 430 78.17 -31.85 -19.60
C SER A 430 77.60 -33.28 -19.61
N ASN A 431 76.36 -33.49 -19.17
CA ASN A 431 75.74 -34.81 -19.16
C ASN A 431 75.13 -35.18 -20.52
N SER A 432 75.10 -36.48 -20.82
CA SER A 432 74.39 -36.98 -22.00
C SER A 432 72.88 -36.93 -21.78
N ILE A 433 72.20 -36.13 -22.60
CA ILE A 433 70.72 -36.01 -22.60
C ILE A 433 70.08 -37.38 -22.83
N THR A 434 70.59 -38.14 -23.81
CA THR A 434 70.05 -39.46 -24.16
C THR A 434 70.18 -40.44 -22.99
N GLN A 435 71.31 -40.43 -22.27
CA GLN A 435 71.51 -41.29 -21.10
C GLN A 435 70.54 -40.91 -19.97
N ALA A 436 70.40 -39.62 -19.67
CA ALA A 436 69.49 -39.15 -18.63
C ALA A 436 68.03 -39.48 -18.92
N ILE A 437 67.57 -39.29 -20.17
CA ILE A 437 66.22 -39.69 -20.58
C ILE A 437 66.02 -41.19 -20.43
N GLN A 438 67.00 -42.02 -20.80
CA GLN A 438 66.88 -43.47 -20.66
C GLN A 438 66.75 -43.89 -19.19
N VAL A 439 67.60 -43.35 -18.31
CA VAL A 439 67.52 -43.63 -16.86
C VAL A 439 66.15 -43.21 -16.30
N LEU A 440 65.65 -42.03 -16.68
CA LEU A 440 64.32 -41.56 -16.25
C LEU A 440 63.19 -42.46 -16.76
N LYS A 441 63.26 -42.93 -18.01
CA LYS A 441 62.30 -43.89 -18.57
C LYS A 441 62.33 -45.22 -17.81
N ASP A 442 63.51 -45.71 -17.47
CA ASP A 442 63.66 -46.94 -16.71
C ASP A 442 63.08 -46.79 -15.29
N ILE A 443 63.28 -45.64 -14.64
CA ILE A 443 62.65 -45.32 -13.34
C ILE A 443 61.13 -45.30 -13.45
N ALA A 444 60.58 -44.61 -14.46
CA ALA A 444 59.13 -44.52 -14.64
C ALA A 444 58.50 -45.89 -14.91
N ASN A 445 59.11 -46.69 -15.79
CA ASN A 445 58.59 -48.01 -16.17
C ASN A 445 58.78 -49.09 -15.09
N SER A 446 59.72 -48.92 -14.17
CA SER A 446 59.96 -49.86 -13.07
C SER A 446 59.19 -49.53 -11.79
N HIS A 447 58.63 -48.32 -11.67
CA HIS A 447 57.95 -47.90 -10.45
C HIS A 447 56.55 -48.52 -10.33
N PRO A 448 56.23 -49.25 -9.24
CA PRO A 448 55.00 -50.04 -9.14
C PRO A 448 53.70 -49.21 -9.11
N LEU A 449 53.78 -47.91 -8.82
CA LEU A 449 52.62 -47.00 -8.76
C LEU A 449 52.43 -46.17 -10.05
N VAL A 450 53.33 -46.30 -11.03
CA VAL A 450 53.21 -45.64 -12.34
C VAL A 450 52.41 -46.54 -13.28
N LEU A 451 51.46 -45.95 -14.00
CA LEU A 451 50.62 -46.66 -14.96
C LEU A 451 51.36 -46.82 -16.30
N GLU A 452 51.18 -47.98 -16.93
CA GLU A 452 51.67 -48.24 -18.28
C GLU A 452 50.80 -47.56 -19.35
N ASP A 453 49.51 -47.36 -19.09
CA ASP A 453 48.56 -46.66 -19.94
C ASP A 453 47.74 -45.65 -19.09
N PRO A 454 47.87 -44.33 -19.32
CA PRO A 454 48.71 -43.69 -20.33
C PRO A 454 50.22 -43.83 -20.03
N ALA A 455 51.01 -44.03 -21.08
CA ALA A 455 52.45 -44.22 -20.95
C ALA A 455 53.16 -42.95 -20.45
N PRO A 456 54.22 -43.08 -19.62
CA PRO A 456 55.05 -41.95 -19.24
C PRO A 456 55.65 -41.24 -20.45
N TRP A 457 55.63 -39.92 -20.43
CA TRP A 457 56.27 -39.08 -21.44
C TRP A 457 57.44 -38.33 -20.82
N ILE A 458 58.63 -38.64 -21.32
CA ILE A 458 59.90 -38.10 -20.82
C ILE A 458 60.72 -37.64 -22.01
N ASP A 459 61.02 -36.34 -22.05
CA ASP A 459 61.76 -35.72 -23.14
C ASP A 459 62.49 -34.45 -22.69
N THR A 460 63.38 -33.96 -23.54
CA THR A 460 64.07 -32.68 -23.35
C THR A 460 63.06 -31.56 -23.44
N GLY A 461 62.89 -30.80 -22.35
CA GLY A 461 61.96 -29.69 -22.28
C GLY A 461 62.59 -28.38 -22.73
N GLU A 462 63.65 -27.95 -22.04
CA GLU A 462 64.25 -26.64 -22.24
C GLU A 462 65.76 -26.67 -21.98
N LEU A 463 66.53 -25.93 -22.78
CA LEU A 463 67.94 -25.63 -22.54
C LEU A 463 68.02 -24.33 -21.72
N ALA A 464 68.05 -24.44 -20.39
CA ALA A 464 68.02 -23.30 -19.45
C ALA A 464 69.42 -22.73 -19.16
N GLU A 465 69.51 -21.61 -18.44
CA GLU A 465 70.76 -20.85 -18.26
C GLU A 465 71.96 -21.66 -17.76
N TYR A 466 71.76 -22.60 -16.84
CA TYR A 466 72.83 -23.42 -16.24
C TYR A 466 72.53 -24.94 -16.25
N ALA A 467 71.44 -25.35 -16.90
CA ALA A 467 70.97 -26.73 -16.89
C ALA A 467 70.18 -27.08 -18.17
N VAL A 468 70.14 -28.36 -18.51
CA VAL A 468 69.14 -28.91 -19.43
C VAL A 468 67.96 -29.42 -18.59
N ASN A 469 66.78 -28.81 -18.78
CA ASN A 469 65.53 -29.22 -18.16
C ASN A 469 64.93 -30.38 -18.97
N ILE A 470 64.79 -31.54 -18.33
CA ILE A 470 64.06 -32.70 -18.84
C ILE A 470 62.67 -32.69 -18.23
N TRP A 471 61.65 -32.75 -19.06
CA TRP A 471 60.28 -32.92 -18.62
C TRP A 471 60.02 -34.39 -18.35
N PHE A 472 59.48 -34.68 -17.17
CA PHE A 472 59.11 -36.00 -16.73
C PHE A 472 57.62 -35.98 -16.43
N MET A 473 56.82 -36.64 -17.25
CA MET A 473 55.39 -36.81 -17.04
C MET A 473 55.08 -38.30 -16.86
N ALA A 474 54.48 -38.66 -15.72
CA ALA A 474 54.06 -40.02 -15.45
C ALA A 474 52.64 -40.01 -14.86
N TYR A 475 51.89 -41.09 -15.07
CA TYR A 475 50.50 -41.19 -14.62
C TYR A 475 50.41 -42.17 -13.46
N THR A 476 49.61 -41.83 -12.45
CA THR A 476 49.37 -42.68 -11.28
C THR A 476 47.87 -42.73 -10.97
N LYS A 477 47.45 -43.67 -10.12
CA LYS A 477 46.13 -43.55 -9.48
C LYS A 477 46.10 -42.32 -8.58
N LYS A 478 44.92 -41.71 -8.43
CA LYS A 478 44.77 -40.47 -7.64
C LYS A 478 45.15 -40.64 -6.16
N GLU A 479 44.93 -41.83 -5.58
CA GLU A 479 45.24 -42.16 -4.20
C GLU A 479 46.74 -42.27 -3.94
N ASP A 480 47.47 -42.77 -4.95
CA ASP A 480 48.90 -43.09 -4.87
C ASP A 480 49.81 -41.90 -5.28
N TYR A 481 49.22 -40.83 -5.80
CA TYR A 481 49.92 -39.70 -6.42
C TYR A 481 51.06 -39.14 -5.57
N TRP A 482 50.78 -38.77 -4.32
CA TRP A 482 51.79 -38.16 -3.45
C TRP A 482 52.88 -39.13 -3.01
N THR A 483 52.53 -40.41 -2.83
CA THR A 483 53.49 -41.47 -2.52
C THR A 483 54.46 -41.65 -3.69
N ALA A 484 53.91 -41.84 -4.90
CA ALA A 484 54.70 -41.98 -6.12
C ALA A 484 55.54 -40.72 -6.41
N TYR A 485 55.00 -39.53 -6.18
CA TYR A 485 55.73 -38.26 -6.35
C TYR A 485 56.99 -38.20 -5.48
N CYS A 486 56.84 -38.49 -4.19
CA CYS A 486 57.95 -38.48 -3.25
C CYS A 486 58.97 -39.58 -3.55
N ASP A 487 58.50 -40.79 -3.85
CA ASP A 487 59.36 -41.95 -4.14
C ASP A 487 60.15 -41.75 -5.43
N ILE A 488 59.51 -41.35 -6.52
CA ILE A 488 60.18 -41.09 -7.81
C ILE A 488 61.19 -39.96 -7.67
N SER A 489 60.85 -38.87 -6.97
CA SER A 489 61.79 -37.76 -6.74
C SER A 489 63.05 -38.23 -6.00
N ARG A 490 62.91 -39.11 -4.99
CA ARG A 490 64.05 -39.71 -4.29
C ARG A 490 64.87 -40.63 -5.21
N ILE A 491 64.20 -41.53 -5.91
CA ILE A 491 64.83 -42.52 -6.80
C ILE A 491 65.60 -41.82 -7.93
N ILE A 492 65.05 -40.74 -8.51
CA ILE A 492 65.75 -39.95 -9.54
C ILE A 492 67.08 -39.44 -9.02
N LYS A 493 67.10 -38.84 -7.82
CA LYS A 493 68.32 -38.33 -7.21
C LYS A 493 69.34 -39.46 -7.00
N GLU A 494 68.92 -40.57 -6.40
CA GLU A 494 69.81 -41.70 -6.09
C GLU A 494 70.38 -42.35 -7.37
N ARG A 495 69.54 -42.59 -8.38
CA ARG A 495 69.97 -43.16 -9.66
C ARG A 495 70.88 -42.21 -10.45
N PHE A 496 70.65 -40.91 -10.38
CA PHE A 496 71.53 -39.96 -11.06
C PHE A 496 72.94 -39.97 -10.46
N GLU A 497 73.06 -40.12 -9.14
CA GLU A 497 74.37 -40.27 -8.48
C GLU A 497 75.09 -41.57 -8.88
N GLU A 498 74.37 -42.68 -8.97
CA GLU A 498 74.92 -43.98 -9.40
C GLU A 498 75.41 -43.97 -10.86
N GLU A 499 74.67 -43.30 -11.75
CA GLU A 499 74.94 -43.24 -13.19
C GLU A 499 75.89 -42.08 -13.58
N GLY A 500 76.36 -41.29 -12.59
CA GLY A 500 77.25 -40.15 -12.81
C GLY A 500 76.60 -38.94 -13.50
N ILE A 501 75.27 -38.83 -13.44
CA ILE A 501 74.50 -37.69 -13.97
C ILE A 501 74.51 -36.58 -12.92
N VAL A 502 75.00 -35.41 -13.29
CA VAL A 502 75.20 -34.29 -12.37
C VAL A 502 73.96 -33.40 -12.38
N ILE A 503 73.30 -33.29 -11.23
CA ILE A 503 72.27 -32.26 -11.01
C ILE A 503 73.01 -30.92 -10.83
N PRO A 504 72.84 -29.95 -11.74
CA PRO A 504 73.67 -28.75 -11.75
C PRO A 504 73.24 -27.78 -10.64
N LEU A 505 74.23 -27.18 -10.00
CA LEU A 505 74.04 -25.99 -9.20
C LEU A 505 74.14 -24.75 -10.11
N PRO A 506 73.47 -23.63 -9.79
CA PRO A 506 73.64 -22.38 -10.52
C PRO A 506 75.13 -22.02 -10.63
N GLN A 507 75.61 -21.81 -11.86
CA GLN A 507 76.99 -21.42 -12.13
C GLN A 507 77.06 -19.94 -12.49
N GLN A 508 78.07 -19.25 -11.97
CA GLN A 508 78.40 -17.88 -12.38
C GLN A 508 79.81 -17.86 -12.95
N GLU A 509 79.94 -17.36 -14.17
CA GLU A 509 81.24 -17.11 -14.77
C GLU A 509 81.70 -15.70 -14.38
N ILE A 510 82.80 -15.61 -13.62
CA ILE A 510 83.37 -14.34 -13.16
C ILE A 510 84.62 -14.04 -13.97
N TYR A 511 84.55 -12.99 -14.79
CA TYR A 511 85.70 -12.46 -15.51
C TYR A 511 86.41 -11.40 -14.64
N ILE A 512 87.54 -11.76 -14.03
CA ILE A 512 88.40 -10.80 -13.33
C ILE A 512 89.36 -10.19 -14.34
N SER A 513 89.10 -8.94 -14.72
CA SER A 513 90.07 -8.17 -15.52
C SER A 513 91.05 -7.45 -14.59
N GLU A 514 92.33 -7.76 -14.74
CA GLU A 514 93.40 -7.07 -14.02
C GLU A 514 93.58 -5.69 -14.67
N VAL A 515 93.02 -4.65 -14.06
CA VAL A 515 93.31 -3.27 -14.45
C VAL A 515 94.76 -3.02 -14.05
N MET A 516 95.68 -3.17 -15.00
CA MET A 516 97.09 -2.81 -14.84
C MET A 516 97.17 -1.32 -14.47
N ALA A 517 97.27 -1.04 -13.16
CA ALA A 517 97.62 0.26 -12.66
C ALA A 517 99.06 0.54 -13.08
N GLN A 518 99.25 1.32 -14.15
CA GLN A 518 100.50 2.00 -14.42
C GLN A 518 100.87 2.79 -13.15
N GLN A 519 101.86 2.28 -12.41
CA GLN A 519 102.48 2.98 -11.29
C GLN A 519 103.27 4.17 -11.83
N ASP A 520 102.59 5.28 -12.11
CA ASP A 520 103.20 6.60 -11.98
C ASP A 520 103.23 6.94 -10.49
N LEU A 521 104.30 6.51 -9.81
CA LEU A 521 104.58 6.96 -8.45
C LEU A 521 105.03 8.44 -8.50
N PRO A 522 104.26 9.40 -7.94
CA PRO A 522 104.68 10.79 -7.91
C PRO A 522 105.85 10.98 -6.93
N ARG A 523 106.92 11.66 -7.41
CA ARG A 523 108.06 12.11 -6.59
C ARG A 523 107.54 12.95 -5.41
N ALA A 524 107.87 12.52 -4.20
CA ALA A 524 107.62 13.30 -2.99
C ALA A 524 108.44 14.60 -3.00
N GLY A 525 107.74 15.73 -2.89
CA GLY A 525 108.36 17.05 -2.85
C GLY A 525 107.39 18.17 -2.45
N SER A 526 107.36 18.43 -1.15
CA SER A 526 107.06 19.70 -0.47
C SER A 526 105.69 20.41 -0.61
N HIS A 527 105.02 20.47 0.54
CA HIS A 527 104.36 21.64 1.14
C HIS A 527 102.99 22.09 0.59
N GLY A 528 101.98 22.09 1.47
CA GLY A 528 100.76 22.88 1.25
C GLY A 528 99.55 22.44 2.07
N GLN A 529 99.51 22.90 3.32
CA GLN A 529 98.36 23.20 4.18
C GLN A 529 96.95 22.57 3.95
N ILE A 530 96.50 21.88 5.01
CA ILE A 530 95.21 21.99 5.75
C ILE A 530 93.92 22.32 4.97
N ALA A 531 92.95 21.40 4.99
CA ALA A 531 91.57 21.66 5.45
C ALA A 531 90.73 20.36 5.48
N ASN A 532 90.04 20.15 6.59
CA ASN A 532 88.91 19.22 6.76
C ASN A 532 87.81 20.05 7.46
N PRO A 533 86.52 19.66 7.55
CA PRO A 533 85.65 18.79 6.74
C PRO A 533 84.35 19.54 6.31
N LYS A 534 83.41 18.89 5.61
CA LYS A 534 81.97 18.85 6.03
C LYS A 534 81.12 17.88 5.19
N PRO A 535 80.11 17.22 5.81
CA PRO A 535 79.24 16.26 5.15
C PRO A 535 77.99 16.93 4.57
N HIS A 536 77.55 16.50 3.38
CA HIS A 536 76.24 16.87 2.84
C HIS A 536 75.21 15.78 3.15
N SER A 537 74.32 16.12 4.07
CA SER A 537 72.98 15.57 4.20
C SER A 537 72.09 16.09 3.07
N SER A 538 71.20 15.23 2.56
CA SER A 538 69.79 15.47 2.21
C SER A 538 69.40 14.89 0.84
N PHE A 539 68.50 13.90 0.85
CA PHE A 539 67.48 13.74 -0.19
C PHE A 539 66.15 13.33 0.48
N PRO A 540 65.05 14.07 0.22
CA PRO A 540 63.71 13.72 0.70
C PRO A 540 62.88 12.98 -0.36
N ASN A 541 62.00 12.11 0.14
CA ASN A 541 60.65 11.74 -0.33
C ASN A 541 60.36 11.63 -1.84
N GLY A 542 60.03 10.41 -2.25
CA GLY A 542 59.15 10.12 -3.39
C GLY A 542 57.89 9.38 -2.92
N LYS A 543 56.74 10.04 -3.01
CA LYS A 543 55.40 9.43 -2.98
C LYS A 543 55.03 8.94 -4.37
N THR A 544 54.50 7.73 -4.46
CA THR A 544 53.59 7.19 -5.50
C THR A 544 53.05 5.88 -4.94
N ALA A 545 51.86 5.39 -5.20
CA ALA A 545 50.59 5.87 -5.74
C ALA A 545 49.58 4.78 -5.34
#